data_AF-A0A0D2SNN3-F1
#
_entry.id   AF-A0A0D2SNN3-F1
#
_cell.length_a   1.000
_cell.length_b   1.000
_cell.length_c   1.000
_cell.angle_alpha   90.00
_cell.angle_beta   90.00
_cell.angle_gamma   90.00
#
_symmetry.space_group_name_H-M   'P 1'
#
loop_
_entity.id
_entity.type
_entity.pdbx_description
1 polymer ?
#
loop_
_entity_poly.entity_id
_entity_poly.type
_entity_poly.pdbx_seq_one_letter_code
_entity_poly.pdbx_strand_id
1 'polypeptide(L)'
;MTASVSLTKYKGKKFTKKSSFNLWHDKMRTILVVEETTTSSLWLWLESKYMTKSLTNRLYLKQQLYTLKMEKGTPISQHLNTFNYIIMDLKNNDIKIDDEVRSLIVMCSLSRSYENFVDTMLYNHCDISLKDVKMI
;
A
#
# COMPACT_ATOMS: atom_id res chain seq x y z
N MET A 1 19.67 36.05 -10.62
CA MET A 1 20.02 35.68 -9.23
C MET A 1 18.71 35.39 -8.51
N THR A 2 18.23 34.15 -8.61
CA THR A 2 18.38 33.04 -7.65
C THR A 2 17.34 33.08 -6.52
N ALA A 3 16.66 31.94 -6.39
CA ALA A 3 15.47 31.66 -5.61
C ALA A 3 15.62 31.79 -4.09
N SER A 4 14.49 31.90 -3.40
CA SER A 4 14.31 31.39 -2.04
C SER A 4 12.81 31.14 -1.78
N VAL A 5 12.29 29.97 -2.16
CA VAL A 5 10.99 29.49 -1.65
C VAL A 5 11.27 28.53 -0.50
N SER A 6 11.06 28.99 0.72
CA SER A 6 11.20 28.16 1.93
C SER A 6 9.89 27.40 2.19
N LEU A 7 9.86 26.12 1.80
CA LEU A 7 8.80 25.17 2.15
C LEU A 7 8.85 24.84 3.65
N THR A 8 8.07 25.56 4.46
CA THR A 8 7.90 25.22 5.88
C THR A 8 6.92 24.06 6.04
N LYS A 9 7.50 22.94 6.47
CA LYS A 9 6.89 21.65 6.83
C LYS A 9 5.81 21.83 7.93
N TYR A 10 4.53 21.86 7.57
CA TYR A 10 3.45 21.92 8.57
C TYR A 10 3.08 20.52 9.07
N LYS A 11 3.39 20.25 10.35
CA LYS A 11 3.02 19.03 11.08
C LYS A 11 1.50 18.88 11.14
N GLY A 12 0.99 17.71 10.74
CA GLY A 12 -0.43 17.37 10.81
C GLY A 12 -0.96 17.41 12.25
N LYS A 13 -1.83 18.38 12.54
CA LYS A 13 -2.60 18.44 13.79
C LYS A 13 -3.86 17.59 13.65
N LYS A 14 -4.15 16.76 14.66
CA LYS A 14 -5.39 15.99 14.79
C LYS A 14 -6.60 16.94 14.89
N PHE A 15 -7.68 16.59 14.19
CA PHE A 15 -8.89 17.39 14.03
C PHE A 15 -9.81 17.25 15.25
N THR A 16 -10.15 18.36 15.91
CA THR A 16 -11.15 18.43 16.99
C THR A 16 -12.32 19.34 16.57
N LYS A 17 -13.39 18.65 16.15
CA LYS A 17 -14.76 18.96 15.73
C LYS A 17 -15.29 20.40 15.48
N LYS A 18 -14.75 21.52 15.98
CA LYS A 18 -15.34 22.87 15.73
C LYS A 18 -14.35 23.91 15.20
N SER A 19 -13.17 24.04 15.81
CA SER A 19 -12.09 24.91 15.30
C SER A 19 -11.57 24.43 13.93
N SER A 20 -11.61 23.12 13.71
CA SER A 20 -11.24 22.47 12.46
C SER A 20 -12.07 22.87 11.26
N PHE A 21 -13.38 23.15 11.44
CA PHE A 21 -14.26 23.48 10.33
C PHE A 21 -14.00 24.90 9.82
N ASN A 22 -13.78 25.84 10.74
CA ASN A 22 -13.46 27.23 10.37
C ASN A 22 -12.09 27.29 9.68
N LEU A 23 -11.09 26.55 10.19
CA LEU A 23 -9.78 26.47 9.55
C LEU A 23 -9.84 25.78 8.17
N TRP A 24 -10.69 24.76 8.03
CA TRP A 24 -10.93 24.10 6.74
C TRP A 24 -11.60 25.04 5.76
N HIS A 25 -12.61 25.79 6.21
CA HIS A 25 -13.31 26.78 5.40
C HIS A 25 -12.37 27.91 4.96
N ASP A 26 -11.50 28.39 5.85
CA ASP A 26 -10.54 29.45 5.54
C ASP A 26 -9.51 28.96 4.53
N LYS A 27 -8.96 27.74 4.73
CA LYS A 27 -8.08 27.09 3.75
C LYS A 27 -8.75 26.88 2.40
N MET A 28 -10.01 26.44 2.38
CA MET A 28 -10.77 26.23 1.15
C MET A 28 -10.99 27.54 0.40
N ARG A 29 -11.32 28.61 1.13
CA ARG A 29 -11.47 29.96 0.55
C ARG A 29 -10.15 30.44 -0.04
N THR A 30 -9.03 30.24 0.67
CA THR A 30 -7.70 30.62 0.14
C THR A 30 -7.34 29.85 -1.13
N ILE A 31 -7.59 28.53 -1.18
CA ILE A 31 -7.29 27.72 -2.37
C ILE A 31 -8.17 28.13 -3.56
N LEU A 32 -9.47 28.35 -3.34
CA LEU A 32 -10.41 28.79 -4.37
C LEU A 32 -10.06 30.17 -4.95
N VAL A 33 -9.53 31.07 -4.12
CA VAL A 33 -9.21 32.45 -4.51
C VAL A 33 -7.82 32.57 -5.15
N VAL A 34 -6.84 31.76 -4.74
CA VAL A 34 -5.45 31.88 -5.22
C VAL A 34 -5.21 31.16 -6.55
N GLU A 35 -5.94 30.08 -6.87
CA GLU A 35 -5.60 29.23 -8.01
C GLU A 35 -6.61 29.26 -9.18
N GLU A 36 -7.69 30.06 -9.14
CA GLU A 36 -8.80 30.02 -10.14
C GLU A 36 -9.23 28.58 -10.49
N THR A 37 -9.18 27.68 -9.50
CA THR A 37 -9.40 26.25 -9.72
C THR A 37 -10.89 26.00 -9.85
N THR A 38 -11.32 25.61 -11.05
CA THR A 38 -12.69 25.12 -11.30
C THR A 38 -13.07 24.12 -10.23
N THR A 39 -14.32 24.13 -9.76
CA THR A 39 -14.87 23.20 -8.75
C THR A 39 -14.45 21.74 -8.99
N SER A 40 -14.29 21.36 -10.27
CA SER A 40 -13.79 20.05 -10.70
C SER A 40 -12.34 19.76 -10.29
N SER A 41 -11.38 20.67 -10.48
CA SER A 41 -9.97 20.43 -10.11
C SER A 41 -9.78 20.40 -8.59
N LEU A 42 -10.55 21.22 -7.87
CA LEU A 42 -10.58 21.19 -6.40
C LEU A 42 -11.19 19.89 -5.86
N TRP A 43 -12.24 19.39 -6.53
CA TRP A 43 -12.83 18.08 -6.24
C TRP A 43 -11.86 16.94 -6.52
N LEU A 44 -11.14 16.95 -7.64
CA LEU A 44 -10.11 15.96 -7.97
C LEU A 44 -8.93 15.98 -7.00
N TRP A 45 -8.53 17.16 -6.50
CA TRP A 45 -7.50 17.26 -5.47
C TRP A 45 -7.97 16.68 -4.13
N LEU A 46 -9.20 17.00 -3.72
CA LEU A 46 -9.83 16.43 -2.53
C LEU A 46 -9.98 14.91 -2.67
N GLU A 47 -10.51 14.45 -3.79
CA GLU A 47 -10.64 13.05 -4.12
C GLU A 47 -9.28 12.35 -4.09
N SER A 48 -8.24 12.93 -4.70
CA SER A 48 -6.87 12.42 -4.61
C SER A 48 -6.36 12.29 -3.16
N LYS A 49 -6.65 13.29 -2.31
CA LYS A 49 -6.22 13.32 -0.89
C LYS A 49 -7.02 12.40 0.03
N TYR A 50 -8.30 12.22 -0.23
CA TYR A 50 -9.21 11.45 0.61
C TYR A 50 -9.41 10.03 0.10
N MET A 51 -9.34 9.78 -1.22
CA MET A 51 -9.31 8.44 -1.78
C MET A 51 -8.14 7.69 -1.19
N THR A 52 -6.92 8.22 -1.21
CA THR A 52 -5.76 7.54 -0.61
C THR A 52 -6.01 7.04 0.82
N LYS A 53 -6.74 7.77 1.67
CA LYS A 53 -7.05 7.37 3.06
C LYS A 53 -8.43 6.74 3.28
N SER A 54 -9.24 6.60 2.23
CA SER A 54 -10.62 6.15 2.32
C SER A 54 -10.72 4.64 2.53
N LEU A 55 -11.90 4.17 2.96
CA LEU A 55 -12.25 2.75 2.92
C LEU A 55 -12.05 2.16 1.51
N THR A 56 -12.42 2.92 0.47
CA THR A 56 -12.30 2.49 -0.93
C THR A 56 -10.86 2.21 -1.35
N ASN A 57 -9.90 3.09 -1.03
CA ASN A 57 -8.49 2.82 -1.37
C ASN A 57 -7.90 1.69 -0.53
N ARG A 58 -8.29 1.58 0.73
CA ARG A 58 -7.89 0.44 1.58
C ARG A 58 -8.37 -0.89 0.99
N LEU A 59 -9.60 -0.94 0.49
CA LEU A 59 -10.14 -2.11 -0.21
C LEU A 59 -9.44 -2.36 -1.53
N TYR A 60 -9.18 -1.31 -2.31
CA TYR A 60 -8.46 -1.40 -3.58
C TYR A 60 -7.03 -1.94 -3.42
N LEU A 61 -6.26 -1.42 -2.46
CA LEU A 61 -4.91 -1.91 -2.17
C LEU A 61 -4.91 -3.37 -1.69
N LYS A 62 -5.91 -3.75 -0.87
CA LYS A 62 -6.11 -5.15 -0.46
C LYS A 62 -6.42 -6.03 -1.67
N GLN A 63 -7.33 -5.59 -2.54
CA GLN A 63 -7.66 -6.31 -3.76
C GLN A 63 -6.41 -6.52 -4.61
N GLN A 64 -5.66 -5.46 -4.91
CA GLN A 64 -4.41 -5.57 -5.67
C GLN A 64 -3.42 -6.56 -5.05
N LEU A 65 -3.27 -6.52 -3.73
CA LEU A 65 -2.37 -7.43 -3.02
C LEU A 65 -2.79 -8.90 -3.17
N TYR A 66 -4.08 -9.21 -2.96
CA TYR A 66 -4.58 -10.59 -3.02
C TYR A 66 -4.67 -11.13 -4.45
N THR A 67 -4.81 -10.25 -5.45
CA THR A 67 -4.83 -10.64 -6.87
C THR A 67 -3.45 -10.53 -7.52
N LEU A 68 -2.40 -10.18 -6.78
CA LEU A 68 -1.05 -10.02 -7.32
C LEU A 68 -0.56 -11.36 -7.89
N LYS A 69 -0.12 -11.35 -9.15
CA LYS A 69 0.44 -12.50 -9.84
C LYS A 69 1.67 -12.08 -10.63
N MET A 70 2.68 -12.92 -10.59
CA MET A 70 3.92 -12.73 -11.32
C MET A 70 3.67 -12.98 -12.81
N GLU A 71 3.97 -11.98 -13.64
CA GLU A 71 3.82 -12.08 -15.09
C GLU A 71 4.92 -12.95 -15.71
N LYS A 72 4.57 -13.70 -16.77
CA LYS A 72 5.54 -14.57 -17.44
C LYS A 72 6.70 -13.74 -17.99
N GLY A 73 7.92 -14.07 -17.59
CA GLY A 73 9.14 -13.40 -18.05
C GLY A 73 9.52 -12.14 -17.27
N THR A 74 8.75 -11.73 -16.25
CA THR A 74 9.24 -10.71 -15.32
C THR A 74 10.27 -11.30 -14.36
N PRO A 75 11.35 -10.57 -14.03
CA PRO A 75 12.27 -10.98 -12.97
C PRO A 75 11.57 -11.01 -11.62
N ILE A 76 11.91 -11.99 -10.78
CA ILE A 76 11.36 -12.11 -9.42
C ILE A 76 11.62 -10.85 -8.58
N SER A 77 12.75 -10.18 -8.77
CA SER A 77 13.08 -8.92 -8.08
C SER A 77 12.10 -7.81 -8.42
N GLN A 78 11.68 -7.69 -9.68
CA GLN A 78 10.70 -6.70 -10.10
C GLN A 78 9.32 -7.00 -9.52
N HIS A 79 8.93 -8.27 -9.48
CA HIS A 79 7.69 -8.71 -8.83
C HIS A 79 7.68 -8.38 -7.33
N LEU A 80 8.78 -8.67 -6.62
CA LEU A 80 8.93 -8.35 -5.20
C LEU A 80 8.93 -6.85 -4.94
N ASN A 81 9.47 -6.04 -5.85
CA ASN A 81 9.38 -4.58 -5.76
C ASN A 81 7.92 -4.12 -5.82
N THR A 82 7.12 -4.62 -6.76
CA THR A 82 5.68 -4.32 -6.86
C THR A 82 4.95 -4.71 -5.57
N PHE A 83 5.20 -5.91 -5.05
CA PHE A 83 4.65 -6.34 -3.77
C PHE A 83 5.01 -5.36 -2.63
N ASN A 84 6.28 -4.99 -2.51
CA ASN A 84 6.77 -4.09 -1.46
C ASN A 84 6.15 -2.68 -1.56
N TYR A 85 5.91 -2.17 -2.78
CA TYR A 85 5.20 -0.91 -2.96
C TYR A 85 3.77 -0.97 -2.41
N ILE A 86 3.02 -2.04 -2.72
CA ILE A 86 1.65 -2.23 -2.22
C ILE A 86 1.64 -2.32 -0.68
N ILE A 87 2.59 -3.06 -0.09
CA ILE A 87 2.73 -3.15 1.39
C ILE A 87 3.06 -1.79 2.01
N MET A 88 3.93 -1.00 1.38
CA MET A 88 4.27 0.34 1.86
C MET A 88 3.06 1.27 1.81
N ASP A 89 2.25 1.22 0.75
CA ASP A 89 1.04 2.02 0.62
C ASP A 89 -0.06 1.59 1.61
N LEU A 90 -0.18 0.28 1.89
CA LEU A 90 -1.05 -0.20 2.95
C LEU A 90 -0.61 0.31 4.32
N LYS A 91 0.70 0.31 4.60
CA LYS A 91 1.27 0.84 5.85
C LYS A 91 1.03 2.35 5.98
N ASN A 92 1.14 3.10 4.88
CA ASN A 92 0.81 4.53 4.85
C ASN A 92 -0.68 4.83 5.15
N ASN A 93 -1.53 3.81 5.00
CA ASN A 93 -2.96 3.83 5.30
C ASN A 93 -3.32 3.18 6.64
N ASP A 94 -2.33 3.06 7.54
CA ASP A 94 -2.46 2.46 8.87
C ASP A 94 -2.97 0.99 8.84
N ILE A 95 -2.80 0.30 7.71
CA ILE A 95 -3.09 -1.14 7.59
C ILE A 95 -1.78 -1.91 7.76
N LYS A 96 -1.75 -2.76 8.78
CA LYS A 96 -0.68 -3.75 8.95
C LYS A 96 -1.19 -5.11 8.50
N ILE A 97 -0.39 -5.80 7.70
CA ILE A 97 -0.59 -7.20 7.35
C ILE A 97 0.45 -7.99 8.12
N ASP A 98 0.09 -9.15 8.65
CA ASP A 98 1.01 -10.02 9.36
C ASP A 98 2.13 -10.54 8.44
N ASP A 99 3.32 -10.76 8.96
CA ASP A 99 4.47 -11.21 8.16
C ASP A 99 4.29 -12.63 7.62
N GLU A 100 3.56 -13.50 8.33
CA GLU A 100 3.17 -14.83 7.85
C GLU A 100 2.27 -14.70 6.61
N VAL A 101 1.25 -13.84 6.71
CA VAL A 101 0.32 -13.58 5.60
C VAL A 101 1.03 -12.94 4.41
N ARG A 102 1.99 -12.03 4.65
CA ARG A 102 2.82 -11.45 3.58
C ARG A 102 3.61 -12.53 2.85
N SER A 103 4.24 -13.43 3.61
CA SER A 103 5.03 -14.53 3.07
C SER A 103 4.18 -15.46 2.21
N LEU A 104 2.99 -15.84 2.72
CA LEU A 104 2.04 -16.66 1.99
C LEU A 104 1.59 -16.00 0.68
N ILE A 105 1.24 -14.70 0.71
CA ILE A 105 0.83 -13.97 -0.50
C ILE A 105 1.95 -13.96 -1.54
N VAL A 106 3.20 -13.71 -1.13
CA VAL A 106 4.35 -13.76 -2.06
C VAL A 106 4.45 -15.15 -2.68
N MET A 107 4.45 -16.21 -1.88
CA MET A 107 4.51 -17.60 -2.39
C MET A 107 3.38 -17.90 -3.39
N CYS A 108 2.13 -17.58 -3.04
CA CYS A 108 0.98 -17.80 -3.91
C CYS A 108 0.96 -16.91 -5.14
N SER A 109 1.70 -15.79 -5.16
CA SER A 109 1.77 -14.86 -6.29
C SER A 109 2.82 -15.25 -7.33
N LEU A 110 3.80 -16.10 -6.98
CA LEU A 110 4.84 -16.54 -7.89
C LEU A 110 4.27 -17.33 -9.07
N SER A 111 5.00 -17.32 -10.18
CA SER A 111 4.64 -18.11 -11.37
C SER A 111 4.89 -19.61 -11.13
N ARG A 112 4.25 -20.45 -11.95
CA ARG A 112 4.34 -21.92 -11.83
C ARG A 112 5.76 -22.48 -11.88
N SER A 113 6.71 -21.76 -12.48
CA SER A 113 8.12 -22.16 -12.50
C SER A 113 8.75 -22.22 -11.10
N TYR A 114 8.12 -21.62 -10.10
CA TYR A 114 8.56 -21.64 -8.70
C TYR A 114 7.72 -22.58 -7.83
N GLU A 115 6.83 -23.42 -8.39
CA GLU A 115 5.98 -24.36 -7.63
C GLU A 115 6.80 -25.24 -6.68
N ASN A 116 7.87 -25.88 -7.17
CA ASN A 116 8.73 -26.72 -6.34
C ASN A 116 9.34 -25.96 -5.15
N PHE A 117 9.69 -24.68 -5.35
CA PHE A 117 10.24 -23.83 -4.30
C PHE A 117 9.17 -23.49 -3.25
N VAL A 118 7.96 -23.16 -3.72
CA VAL A 118 6.80 -22.89 -2.85
C VAL A 118 6.42 -24.14 -2.04
N ASP A 119 6.34 -25.31 -2.69
CA ASP A 119 6.02 -26.57 -2.03
C ASP A 119 7.09 -26.94 -1.00
N THR A 120 8.36 -26.76 -1.34
CA THR A 120 9.45 -26.97 -0.38
C THR A 120 9.25 -26.07 0.84
N MET A 121 8.99 -24.76 0.65
CA MET A 121 8.80 -23.87 1.81
C MET A 121 7.55 -24.19 2.64
N LEU A 122 6.47 -24.68 2.04
CA LEU A 122 5.24 -25.01 2.75
C LEU A 122 5.30 -26.36 3.47
N TYR A 123 5.95 -27.36 2.86
CA TYR A 123 5.87 -28.75 3.32
C TYR A 123 7.16 -29.29 3.96
N ASN A 124 8.35 -28.70 3.74
CA ASN A 124 9.57 -29.14 4.46
C ASN A 124 9.64 -28.70 5.93
N HIS A 125 8.70 -27.87 6.41
CA HIS A 125 8.61 -27.47 7.81
C HIS A 125 7.56 -28.26 8.61
N CYS A 126 6.85 -29.21 7.99
CA CYS A 126 6.12 -30.23 8.74
C CYS A 126 7.12 -31.31 9.19
N ASP A 127 7.20 -31.55 10.49
CA ASP A 127 8.05 -32.55 11.16
C ASP A 127 8.30 -33.81 10.30
N ILE A 128 9.47 -33.87 9.67
CA ILE A 128 10.05 -35.16 9.30
C ILE A 128 10.58 -35.76 10.60
N SER A 129 9.68 -36.32 11.40
CA SER A 129 10.06 -37.29 12.41
C SER A 129 10.72 -38.47 11.68
N LEU A 130 12.05 -38.47 11.69
CA LEU A 130 12.96 -39.49 11.16
C LEU A 130 12.72 -40.93 11.68
N LYS A 131 11.63 -41.19 12.40
CA LYS A 131 11.21 -42.52 12.81
C LYS A 131 10.50 -43.30 11.70
N ASP A 132 9.96 -42.63 10.67
CA ASP A 132 9.19 -43.31 9.62
C ASP A 132 10.02 -43.71 8.40
N VAL A 133 11.28 -43.24 8.29
CA VAL A 133 12.23 -43.67 7.24
C VAL A 133 13.04 -44.90 7.71
N LYS A 134 12.40 -45.79 8.47
CA LYS A 134 12.96 -47.10 8.84
C LYS A 134 12.19 -48.29 8.27
N MET A 135 11.31 -48.05 7.30
CA MET A 135 10.82 -49.10 6.41
C MET A 135 10.70 -48.55 5.00
N ILE A 136 11.74 -48.77 4.19
CA ILE A 136 11.73 -49.51 2.92
C ILE A 136 13.20 -49.66 2.49
#